data_AF-A0ABD1VC27-F1
#
_entry.id   AF-A0ABD1VC27-F1
#
_cell.length_a   1.000
_cell.length_b   1.000
_cell.length_c   1.000
_cell.angle_alpha   90.00
_cell.angle_beta   90.00
_cell.angle_gamma   90.00
#
_symmetry.space_group_name_H-M   'P 1'
#
loop_
_entity.id
_entity.type
_entity.pdbx_description
1 polymer ?
#
loop_
_entity_poly.entity_id
_entity_poly.type
_entity_poly.pdbx_seq_one_letter_code
_entity_poly.pdbx_strand_id
1 'polypeptide(L)'
;MAVSSSNGLWSMASPNSFFLSSIKDPFIFISTSNSCSKSRSSFCSKQNSYKYSHQNALSYSPNSVADKVLKDIRNSGIIACLRAHSAEVAVEAARAAFQGGISVLEVVMSNPGVLEVLQCLIHEYPSKSIGVGTVLDGKDAKDAIKSGAKFLMSPAMVKDILDDVTRGQALYIPGVMTPTEILFAFNAGAKLVKVYPVSALGGVQYISALRKPFPHIPMVASQGITIDSIGDYISQGASSVVLSDAIFDKKALDQQNFDTIYQLARLAALQGDEAVESRRRVW
;
A
#
# COMPACT_ATOMS: atom_id res chain seq x y z
N MET A 1 -17.68 -54.83 4.77
CA MET A 1 -18.37 -55.53 5.88
C MET A 1 -17.69 -55.16 7.19
N ALA A 2 -18.44 -55.00 8.29
CA ALA A 2 -18.01 -54.74 9.68
C ALA A 2 -17.00 -53.57 9.90
N VAL A 3 -17.30 -52.45 10.55
CA VAL A 3 -17.93 -52.20 11.87
C VAL A 3 -17.11 -52.75 13.05
N SER A 4 -16.55 -51.83 13.83
CA SER A 4 -16.32 -52.00 15.27
C SER A 4 -16.47 -50.64 15.97
N SER A 5 -17.12 -50.66 17.13
CA SER A 5 -17.60 -49.49 17.87
C SER A 5 -17.12 -49.53 19.32
N SER A 6 -16.91 -48.39 19.95
CA SER A 6 -17.06 -48.28 21.42
C SER A 6 -17.40 -46.85 21.85
N ASN A 7 -18.41 -46.73 22.72
CA ASN A 7 -18.91 -45.48 23.30
C ASN A 7 -18.24 -45.19 24.66
N GLY A 8 -18.35 -43.94 25.13
CA GLY A 8 -18.10 -43.58 26.53
C GLY A 8 -18.67 -42.20 26.89
N LEU A 9 -19.77 -42.16 27.65
CA LEU A 9 -20.25 -40.95 28.37
C LEU A 9 -19.32 -40.68 29.57
N TRP A 10 -19.18 -39.46 30.11
CA TRP A 10 -19.96 -38.80 31.20
C TRP A 10 -19.19 -37.50 31.57
N SER A 11 -19.70 -36.40 32.18
CA SER A 11 -21.03 -35.94 32.63
C SER A 11 -21.03 -34.38 32.69
N MET A 12 -22.06 -33.74 33.26
CA MET A 12 -22.10 -32.30 33.58
C MET A 12 -21.65 -32.00 35.03
N ALA A 13 -21.04 -30.83 35.27
CA ALA A 13 -21.13 -30.09 36.54
C ALA A 13 -20.75 -28.60 36.41
N SER A 14 -21.52 -27.74 37.07
CA SER A 14 -21.26 -26.32 37.40
C SER A 14 -22.18 -25.95 38.60
N PRO A 15 -22.11 -24.77 39.25
CA PRO A 15 -21.07 -23.72 39.28
C PRO A 15 -20.62 -23.37 40.74
N ASN A 16 -19.66 -22.44 40.94
CA ASN A 16 -19.85 -21.26 41.82
C ASN A 16 -18.62 -20.33 42.02
N SER A 17 -18.98 -19.13 42.47
CA SER A 17 -18.35 -17.81 42.64
C SER A 17 -17.22 -17.59 43.68
N PHE A 18 -16.77 -16.32 43.73
CA PHE A 18 -15.91 -15.59 44.71
C PHE A 18 -14.40 -15.59 44.41
N PHE A 19 -13.73 -14.44 44.20
CA PHE A 19 -13.74 -13.23 45.04
C PHE A 19 -13.58 -11.89 44.26
N LEU A 20 -13.95 -10.78 44.91
CA LEU A 20 -13.82 -9.39 44.45
C LEU A 20 -12.89 -8.58 45.38
N SER A 21 -12.13 -7.64 44.80
CA SER A 21 -11.58 -6.45 45.48
C SER A 21 -11.57 -5.30 44.45
N SER A 22 -12.37 -4.24 44.62
CA SER A 22 -12.00 -3.00 45.35
C SER A 22 -10.67 -2.41 44.87
N ILE A 23 -10.60 -1.16 44.40
CA ILE A 23 -10.85 0.08 45.17
C ILE A 23 -11.58 1.17 44.34
N LYS A 24 -12.22 2.13 45.03
CA LYS A 24 -13.09 3.20 44.50
C LYS A 24 -12.35 4.53 44.23
N ASP A 25 -13.04 5.42 43.52
CA ASP A 25 -12.72 6.85 43.30
C ASP A 25 -12.48 7.64 44.61
N PRO A 26 -12.02 8.90 44.47
CA PRO A 26 -12.92 9.96 44.91
C PRO A 26 -13.09 11.15 43.95
N PHE A 27 -14.33 11.64 43.88
CA PHE A 27 -14.69 12.98 43.38
C PHE A 27 -14.00 14.09 44.21
N ILE A 28 -13.63 15.20 43.55
CA ILE A 28 -13.32 16.46 44.24
C ILE A 28 -14.53 17.39 44.18
N PHE A 29 -15.10 17.67 45.35
CA PHE A 29 -16.00 18.79 45.59
C PHE A 29 -15.17 20.06 45.85
N ILE A 30 -15.57 21.20 45.30
CA ILE A 30 -15.23 22.52 45.86
C ILE A 30 -16.53 23.31 45.99
N SER A 31 -16.80 23.76 47.21
CA SER A 31 -17.90 24.68 47.53
C SER A 31 -17.34 26.04 47.96
N THR A 32 -18.05 27.11 47.62
CA THR A 32 -18.43 28.19 48.54
C THR A 32 -19.39 29.16 47.83
N SER A 33 -20.01 30.05 48.60
CA SER A 33 -21.34 30.61 48.33
C SER A 33 -21.38 32.14 48.23
N ASN A 34 -22.58 32.66 47.90
CA ASN A 34 -23.02 34.06 47.94
C ASN A 34 -22.54 34.95 46.75
N SER A 35 -23.32 35.89 46.22
CA SER A 35 -24.68 36.37 46.57
C SER A 35 -25.49 36.89 45.35
N CYS A 36 -26.75 37.23 45.61
CA CYS A 36 -27.78 37.70 44.68
C CYS A 36 -27.47 39.03 43.94
N SER A 37 -27.77 39.12 42.63
CA SER A 37 -28.51 40.27 42.05
C SER A 37 -29.01 39.99 40.61
N LYS A 38 -29.82 40.91 40.06
CA LYS A 38 -30.81 40.65 38.99
C LYS A 38 -30.33 40.93 37.56
N SER A 39 -30.65 39.98 36.68
CA SER A 39 -31.26 40.18 35.35
C SER A 39 -30.46 40.71 34.14
N ARG A 40 -30.99 40.34 32.96
CA ARG A 40 -30.81 40.90 31.59
C ARG A 40 -29.60 40.45 30.76
N SER A 41 -29.89 39.48 29.88
CA SER A 41 -29.63 39.51 28.43
C SER A 41 -28.24 39.92 27.92
N SER A 42 -27.42 38.93 27.56
CA SER A 42 -27.00 38.72 26.16
C SER A 42 -26.10 37.49 26.08
N PHE A 43 -26.40 36.54 25.19
CA PHE A 43 -25.63 35.30 25.08
C PHE A 43 -24.46 35.53 24.10
N CYS A 44 -23.34 36.02 24.61
CA CYS A 44 -22.12 36.23 23.83
C CYS A 44 -20.93 35.50 24.46
N SER A 45 -20.24 34.71 23.65
CA SER A 45 -18.92 34.09 23.90
C SER A 45 -18.79 33.14 25.11
N LYS A 46 -18.52 31.86 24.81
CA LYS A 46 -17.31 31.15 25.25
C LYS A 46 -17.19 29.82 24.49
N GLN A 47 -16.46 29.86 23.39
CA GLN A 47 -15.93 28.65 22.77
C GLN A 47 -14.89 28.06 23.72
N ASN A 48 -15.08 26.81 24.16
CA ASN A 48 -14.03 26.08 24.85
C ASN A 48 -13.00 25.60 23.82
N SER A 49 -11.82 26.17 23.87
CA SER A 49 -10.74 25.96 22.90
C SER A 49 -9.96 24.67 23.19
N TYR A 50 -10.40 23.58 22.58
CA TYR A 50 -9.52 22.42 22.40
C TYR A 50 -8.41 22.79 21.43
N LYS A 51 -7.25 23.18 21.98
CA LYS A 51 -6.03 23.44 21.21
C LYS A 51 -5.51 22.14 20.60
N TYR A 52 -5.96 21.83 19.39
CA TYR A 52 -5.13 21.05 18.47
C TYR A 52 -3.88 21.88 18.16
N SER A 53 -2.70 21.32 18.45
CA SER A 53 -1.43 21.89 18.03
C SER A 53 -1.38 21.88 16.50
N HIS A 54 -1.21 23.07 15.90
CA HIS A 54 -0.90 23.18 14.48
C HIS A 54 0.47 22.54 14.21
N GLN A 55 0.49 21.26 13.84
CA GLN A 55 1.61 20.72 13.07
C GLN A 55 1.60 21.36 11.69
N ASN A 56 2.78 21.76 11.22
CA ASN A 56 2.98 22.60 10.05
C ASN A 56 2.18 22.12 8.83
N ALA A 57 1.39 23.02 8.25
CA ALA A 57 0.87 22.87 6.89
C ALA A 57 2.03 23.00 5.89
N LEU A 58 2.85 21.95 5.77
CA LEU A 58 3.90 21.83 4.78
C LEU A 58 3.26 21.99 3.39
N SER A 59 3.76 22.96 2.63
CA SER A 59 3.14 23.42 1.39
C SER A 59 3.13 22.31 0.34
N TYR A 60 1.93 21.89 -0.04
CA TYR A 60 1.72 20.97 -1.16
C TYR A 60 2.20 21.63 -2.46
N SER A 61 3.33 21.14 -3.00
CA SER A 61 3.78 21.53 -4.33
C SER A 61 3.13 20.62 -5.38
N PRO A 62 2.38 21.15 -6.37
CA PRO A 62 1.69 20.35 -7.38
C PRO A 62 2.60 19.61 -8.37
N ASN A 63 3.93 19.69 -8.20
CA ASN A 63 4.94 18.96 -8.98
C ASN A 63 5.83 18.07 -8.07
N SER A 64 5.27 17.49 -7.01
CA SER A 64 6.04 16.63 -6.09
C SER A 64 6.51 15.33 -6.75
N VAL A 65 7.55 14.68 -6.21
CA VAL A 65 8.03 13.37 -6.67
C VAL A 65 6.87 12.36 -6.64
N ALA A 66 6.07 12.39 -5.57
CA ALA A 66 4.92 11.52 -5.40
C ALA A 66 3.85 11.70 -6.50
N ASP A 67 3.64 12.93 -6.98
CA ASP A 67 2.66 13.21 -8.05
C ASP A 67 3.18 12.78 -9.42
N LYS A 68 4.49 12.91 -9.68
CA LYS A 68 5.11 12.32 -10.88
C LYS A 68 4.95 10.81 -10.89
N VAL A 69 5.31 10.12 -9.80
CA VAL A 69 5.21 8.65 -9.75
C VAL A 69 3.75 8.19 -9.90
N LEU A 70 2.79 8.86 -9.26
CA LEU A 70 1.37 8.55 -9.41
C LEU A 70 0.89 8.69 -10.88
N LYS A 71 1.40 9.69 -11.60
CA LYS A 71 1.14 9.88 -13.04
C LYS A 71 1.79 8.78 -13.88
N ASP A 72 3.05 8.45 -13.60
CA ASP A 72 3.79 7.39 -14.31
C ASP A 72 3.08 6.03 -14.15
N ILE A 73 2.68 5.66 -12.92
CA ILE A 73 1.91 4.44 -12.64
C ILE A 73 0.61 4.38 -13.46
N ARG A 74 -0.18 5.46 -13.45
CA ARG A 74 -1.47 5.52 -14.17
C ARG A 74 -1.31 5.50 -15.68
N ASN A 75 -0.19 5.99 -16.20
CA ASN A 75 0.13 6.02 -17.62
C ASN A 75 0.69 4.69 -18.12
N SER A 76 1.50 4.00 -17.32
CA SER A 76 2.12 2.71 -17.64
C SER A 76 1.16 1.54 -17.50
N GLY A 77 0.15 1.63 -16.62
CA GLY A 77 -0.77 0.53 -16.31
C GLY A 77 -0.13 -0.64 -15.55
N ILE A 78 1.20 -0.68 -15.44
CA ILE A 78 1.96 -1.74 -14.79
C ILE A 78 3.01 -1.17 -13.81
N ILE A 79 3.33 -1.97 -12.79
CA ILE A 79 4.48 -1.84 -11.89
C ILE A 79 5.20 -3.19 -11.90
N ALA A 80 6.48 -3.20 -12.26
CA ALA A 80 7.30 -4.41 -12.17
C ALA A 80 7.80 -4.60 -10.72
N CYS A 81 7.69 -5.81 -10.17
CA CYS A 81 8.09 -6.14 -8.79
C CYS A 81 9.23 -7.16 -8.81
N LEU A 82 10.45 -6.67 -8.63
CA LEU A 82 11.68 -7.45 -8.72
C LEU A 82 12.05 -8.06 -7.37
N ARG A 83 12.34 -9.37 -7.42
CA ARG A 83 12.94 -10.18 -6.35
C ARG A 83 13.96 -11.11 -6.98
N ALA A 84 15.25 -10.88 -6.73
CA ALA A 84 16.33 -11.75 -7.14
C ALA A 84 17.07 -12.34 -5.92
N HIS A 85 17.94 -13.32 -6.17
CA HIS A 85 18.75 -13.99 -5.16
C HIS A 85 20.10 -13.30 -4.89
N SER A 86 20.47 -12.27 -5.65
CA SER A 86 21.65 -11.42 -5.41
C SER A 86 21.43 -9.98 -5.88
N ALA A 87 22.37 -9.08 -5.59
CA ALA A 87 22.34 -7.70 -6.03
C ALA A 87 22.63 -7.58 -7.54
N GLU A 88 23.60 -8.36 -8.04
CA GLU A 88 24.03 -8.38 -9.43
C GLU A 88 22.89 -8.83 -10.36
N VAL A 89 22.23 -9.95 -10.02
CA VAL A 89 21.09 -10.46 -10.79
C VAL A 89 19.91 -9.49 -10.73
N ALA A 90 19.71 -8.76 -9.62
CA ALA A 90 18.69 -7.73 -9.55
C ALA A 90 18.98 -6.55 -10.50
N VAL A 91 20.23 -6.07 -10.55
CA VAL A 91 20.62 -4.97 -11.45
C VAL A 91 20.42 -5.35 -12.92
N GLU A 92 20.93 -6.52 -13.35
CA GLU A 92 20.80 -6.94 -14.75
C GLU A 92 19.34 -7.25 -15.14
N ALA A 93 18.56 -7.88 -14.26
CA ALA A 93 17.13 -8.10 -14.49
C ALA A 93 16.33 -6.78 -14.60
N ALA A 94 16.65 -5.79 -13.76
CA ALA A 94 16.04 -4.47 -13.84
C ALA A 94 16.43 -3.72 -15.13
N ARG A 95 17.70 -3.79 -15.56
CA ARG A 95 18.15 -3.24 -16.84
C ARG A 95 17.39 -3.85 -18.01
N ALA A 96 17.29 -5.18 -18.08
CA ALA A 96 16.52 -5.89 -19.10
C ALA A 96 15.04 -5.47 -19.10
N ALA A 97 14.43 -5.33 -17.92
CA ALA A 97 13.06 -4.84 -17.79
C ALA A 97 12.89 -3.38 -18.28
N PHE A 98 13.80 -2.48 -17.91
CA PHE A 98 13.77 -1.08 -18.36
C PHE A 98 13.99 -0.92 -19.87
N GLN A 99 14.84 -1.78 -20.47
CA GLN A 99 15.03 -1.89 -21.92
C GLN A 99 13.80 -2.47 -22.63
N GLY A 100 13.11 -3.43 -21.99
CA GLY A 100 11.85 -3.99 -22.49
C GLY A 100 10.71 -2.96 -22.56
N GLY A 101 10.78 -1.90 -21.74
CA GLY A 101 9.85 -0.78 -21.77
C GLY A 101 9.29 -0.38 -20.40
N ILE A 102 9.56 -1.15 -19.35
CA ILE A 102 9.07 -0.85 -18.00
C ILE A 102 9.46 0.57 -17.59
N SER A 103 8.47 1.34 -17.08
CA SER A 103 8.67 2.72 -16.63
C SER A 103 8.62 2.86 -15.09
N VAL A 104 7.96 1.92 -14.41
CA VAL A 104 7.82 1.85 -12.96
C VAL A 104 8.24 0.47 -12.43
N LEU A 105 9.19 0.45 -11.48
CA LEU A 105 9.75 -0.77 -10.91
C LEU A 105 9.95 -0.63 -9.39
N GLU A 106 9.53 -1.64 -8.62
CA GLU A 106 9.92 -1.82 -7.22
C GLU A 106 10.95 -2.95 -7.08
N VAL A 107 11.97 -2.75 -6.26
CA VAL A 107 12.84 -3.83 -5.76
C VAL A 107 12.39 -4.16 -4.34
N VAL A 108 12.21 -5.43 -3.99
CA VAL A 108 11.71 -5.79 -2.65
C VAL A 108 12.81 -5.71 -1.58
N MET A 109 12.47 -5.31 -0.36
CA MET A 109 13.37 -5.26 0.81
C MET A 109 14.13 -6.56 1.10
N SER A 110 13.57 -7.70 0.69
CA SER A 110 14.18 -9.02 0.84
C SER A 110 15.18 -9.39 -0.27
N ASN A 111 15.43 -8.50 -1.23
CA ASN A 111 16.52 -8.65 -2.18
C ASN A 111 17.85 -8.37 -1.47
N PRO A 112 18.87 -9.23 -1.55
CA PRO A 112 20.20 -8.92 -1.04
C PRO A 112 20.73 -7.62 -1.66
N GLY A 113 21.28 -6.72 -0.84
CA GLY A 113 21.80 -5.43 -1.29
C GLY A 113 20.74 -4.47 -1.89
N VAL A 114 19.48 -4.52 -1.43
CA VAL A 114 18.38 -3.72 -2.01
C VAL A 114 18.67 -2.22 -2.11
N LEU A 115 19.40 -1.63 -1.16
CA LEU A 115 19.70 -0.19 -1.17
C LEU A 115 20.80 0.15 -2.19
N GLU A 116 21.81 -0.72 -2.32
CA GLU A 116 22.88 -0.62 -3.31
C GLU A 116 22.34 -0.80 -4.73
N VAL A 117 21.46 -1.79 -4.94
CA VAL A 117 20.72 -2.00 -6.20
C VAL A 117 19.89 -0.76 -6.54
N LEU A 118 19.13 -0.23 -5.58
CA LEU A 118 18.31 0.97 -5.77
C LEU A 118 19.16 2.18 -6.18
N GLN A 119 20.29 2.44 -5.52
CA GLN A 119 21.19 3.54 -5.84
C GLN A 119 21.78 3.41 -7.25
N CYS A 120 22.25 2.21 -7.61
CA CYS A 120 22.75 1.89 -8.95
C CYS A 120 21.68 2.16 -10.02
N LEU A 121 20.47 1.62 -9.86
CA LEU A 121 19.40 1.76 -10.85
C LEU A 121 18.89 3.20 -10.97
N ILE A 122 18.86 3.97 -9.88
CA ILE A 122 18.49 5.40 -9.92
C ILE A 122 19.55 6.24 -10.62
N HIS A 123 20.84 5.91 -10.44
CA HIS A 123 21.93 6.59 -11.13
C HIS A 123 21.89 6.34 -12.65
N GLU A 124 21.66 5.09 -13.06
CA GLU A 124 21.56 4.71 -14.48
C GLU A 124 20.25 5.19 -15.15
N TYR A 125 19.14 5.18 -14.41
CA TYR A 125 17.81 5.47 -14.94
C TYR A 125 17.06 6.59 -14.19
N PRO A 126 17.62 7.83 -14.11
CA PRO A 126 17.07 8.91 -13.29
C PRO A 126 15.68 9.39 -13.73
N SER A 127 15.24 9.09 -14.95
CA SER A 127 13.91 9.42 -15.47
C SER A 127 12.82 8.42 -15.03
N LYS A 128 13.17 7.14 -14.82
CA LYS A 128 12.26 6.05 -14.45
C LYS A 128 11.76 6.23 -13.02
N SER A 129 10.60 5.66 -12.72
CA SER A 129 10.05 5.67 -11.35
C SER A 129 10.45 4.38 -10.64
N ILE A 130 11.44 4.49 -9.75
CA ILE A 130 12.03 3.35 -9.03
C ILE A 130 11.72 3.49 -7.54
N GLY A 131 11.28 2.41 -6.92
CA GLY A 131 10.86 2.37 -5.53
C GLY A 131 11.24 1.07 -4.84
N VAL A 132 10.80 0.93 -3.59
CA VAL A 132 11.08 -0.24 -2.76
C VAL A 132 9.78 -0.89 -2.28
N GLY A 133 9.68 -2.20 -2.49
CA GLY A 133 8.53 -3.01 -2.09
C GLY A 133 8.78 -3.81 -0.82
N THR A 134 7.71 -4.26 -0.15
CA THR A 134 7.81 -5.01 1.11
C THR A 134 8.46 -4.21 2.24
N VAL A 135 8.25 -2.90 2.28
CA VAL A 135 8.69 -2.05 3.40
C VAL A 135 7.72 -2.25 4.57
N LEU A 136 8.22 -2.61 5.75
CA LEU A 136 7.38 -3.01 6.90
C LEU A 136 7.45 -2.05 8.10
N ASP A 137 8.40 -1.12 8.12
CA ASP A 137 8.57 -0.14 9.19
C ASP A 137 9.09 1.22 8.68
N GLY A 138 9.06 2.23 9.56
CA GLY A 138 9.50 3.58 9.27
C GLY A 138 11.02 3.78 9.13
N LYS A 139 11.86 2.85 9.62
CA LYS A 139 13.32 2.93 9.46
C LYS A 139 13.69 2.54 8.03
N ASP A 140 13.22 1.40 7.55
CA ASP A 140 13.49 0.92 6.20
C ASP A 140 12.89 1.87 5.14
N ALA A 141 11.73 2.46 5.43
CA ALA A 141 11.18 3.56 4.61
C ALA A 141 12.12 4.76 4.50
N LYS A 142 12.71 5.21 5.61
CA LYS A 142 13.66 6.34 5.63
C LYS A 142 14.95 6.00 4.90
N ASP A 143 15.47 4.78 5.05
CA ASP A 143 16.73 4.35 4.42
C ASP A 143 16.57 4.12 2.91
N ALA A 144 15.41 3.63 2.47
CA ALA A 144 15.02 3.60 1.05
C ALA A 144 14.90 5.00 0.44
N ILE A 145 14.23 5.95 1.12
CA ILE A 145 14.09 7.34 0.63
C ILE A 145 15.45 8.04 0.57
N LYS A 146 16.33 7.89 1.57
CA LYS A 146 17.72 8.41 1.52
C LYS A 146 18.51 7.85 0.35
N SER A 147 18.25 6.58 -0.01
CA SER A 147 18.84 5.90 -1.17
C SER A 147 18.17 6.28 -2.50
N GLY A 148 17.20 7.21 -2.49
CA GLY A 148 16.56 7.80 -3.66
C GLY A 148 15.19 7.23 -4.04
N ALA A 149 14.63 6.29 -3.27
CA ALA A 149 13.35 5.66 -3.60
C ALA A 149 12.24 6.70 -3.83
N LYS A 150 11.69 6.72 -5.05
CA LYS A 150 10.63 7.66 -5.45
C LYS A 150 9.26 7.21 -4.95
N PHE A 151 9.11 5.93 -4.64
CA PHE A 151 7.94 5.37 -3.99
C PHE A 151 8.28 4.18 -3.10
N LEU A 152 7.36 3.86 -2.19
CA LEU A 152 7.43 2.73 -1.27
C LEU A 152 6.12 1.94 -1.35
N MET A 153 6.18 0.61 -1.30
CA MET A 153 4.99 -0.25 -1.19
C MET A 153 5.12 -1.25 -0.04
N SER A 154 3.99 -1.52 0.60
CA SER A 154 3.87 -2.49 1.69
C SER A 154 2.81 -3.54 1.35
N PRO A 155 2.88 -4.78 1.89
CA PRO A 155 1.83 -5.78 1.76
C PRO A 155 0.62 -5.51 2.66
N ALA A 156 0.79 -4.64 3.67
CA ALA A 156 -0.24 -4.16 4.59
C ALA A 156 -0.10 -2.63 4.77
N MET A 157 -0.98 -2.00 5.57
CA MET A 157 -0.82 -0.60 5.94
C MET A 157 0.12 -0.47 7.15
N VAL A 158 1.30 0.11 6.92
CA VAL A 158 2.20 0.55 7.98
C VAL A 158 1.92 2.02 8.31
N LYS A 159 1.40 2.30 9.50
CA LYS A 159 0.99 3.66 9.92
C LYS A 159 2.19 4.61 9.99
N ASP A 160 3.29 4.17 10.59
CA ASP A 160 4.50 4.97 10.79
C ASP A 160 5.06 5.52 9.47
N ILE A 161 4.98 4.74 8.38
CA ILE A 161 5.38 5.19 7.04
C ILE A 161 4.44 6.30 6.53
N LEU A 162 3.14 6.20 6.79
CA LEU A 162 2.17 7.20 6.34
C LEU A 162 2.28 8.52 7.13
N ASP A 163 2.71 8.46 8.39
CA ASP A 163 2.96 9.63 9.23
C ASP A 163 4.34 10.28 8.94
N ASP A 164 5.40 9.47 8.79
CA ASP A 164 6.78 9.94 8.67
C ASP A 164 7.20 10.35 7.25
N VAL A 165 6.60 9.74 6.20
CA VAL A 165 6.94 10.10 4.82
C VAL A 165 6.39 11.50 4.51
N THR A 166 7.29 12.48 4.62
CA THR A 166 6.98 13.89 4.41
C THR A 166 6.31 14.08 3.05
N ARG A 167 5.13 14.71 3.06
CA ARG A 167 4.25 14.85 1.89
C ARG A 167 5.03 15.34 0.66
N GLY A 168 5.19 14.46 -0.32
CA GLY A 168 5.80 14.77 -1.62
C GLY A 168 7.25 14.32 -1.83
N GLN A 169 7.95 13.82 -0.79
CA GLN A 169 9.30 13.26 -0.95
C GLN A 169 9.29 11.92 -1.71
N ALA A 170 8.36 11.03 -1.35
CA ALA A 170 8.09 9.78 -2.05
C ALA A 170 6.58 9.49 -2.05
N LEU A 171 6.10 8.67 -2.99
CA LEU A 171 4.74 8.12 -2.95
C LEU A 171 4.71 6.88 -2.06
N TYR A 172 3.90 6.86 -1.01
CA TYR A 172 3.63 5.62 -0.27
C TYR A 172 2.34 4.95 -0.76
N ILE A 173 2.41 3.65 -1.04
CA ILE A 173 1.30 2.80 -1.50
C ILE A 173 1.10 1.67 -0.48
N PRO A 174 0.26 1.87 0.56
CA PRO A 174 -0.01 0.85 1.57
C PRO A 174 -0.78 -0.33 0.98
N GLY A 175 -0.51 -1.52 1.52
CA GLY A 175 -1.27 -2.73 1.22
C GLY A 175 -2.59 -2.77 1.99
N VAL A 176 -3.66 -3.18 1.32
CA VAL A 176 -5.01 -3.28 1.87
C VAL A 176 -5.73 -4.51 1.32
N MET A 177 -6.60 -5.12 2.12
CA MET A 177 -7.39 -6.29 1.71
C MET A 177 -8.88 -5.98 1.67
N THR A 178 -9.39 -5.11 2.56
CA THR A 178 -10.82 -4.93 2.83
C THR A 178 -11.33 -3.49 2.56
N PRO A 179 -12.64 -3.28 2.37
CA PRO A 179 -13.25 -1.95 2.26
C PRO A 179 -12.89 -0.99 3.39
N THR A 180 -12.79 -1.49 4.63
CA THR A 180 -12.44 -0.69 5.80
C THR A 180 -11.00 -0.19 5.73
N GLU A 181 -10.05 -1.04 5.36
CA GLU A 181 -8.63 -0.68 5.22
C GLU A 181 -8.41 0.28 4.05
N ILE A 182 -9.11 0.07 2.93
CA ILE A 182 -9.10 0.97 1.75
C ILE A 182 -9.52 2.38 2.16
N LEU A 183 -10.68 2.51 2.83
CA LEU A 183 -11.21 3.80 3.27
C LEU A 183 -10.30 4.45 4.33
N PHE A 184 -9.79 3.66 5.27
CA PHE A 184 -8.89 4.15 6.32
C PHE A 184 -7.57 4.67 5.76
N ALA A 185 -6.90 3.92 4.87
CA ALA A 185 -5.66 4.33 4.23
C ALA A 185 -5.83 5.60 3.38
N PHE A 186 -6.93 5.69 2.62
CA PHE A 186 -7.24 6.88 1.82
C PHE A 186 -7.51 8.12 2.69
N ASN A 187 -8.33 7.99 3.74
CA ASN A 187 -8.61 9.07 4.68
C ASN A 187 -7.36 9.53 5.46
N ALA A 188 -6.43 8.62 5.74
CA ALA A 188 -5.14 8.94 6.35
C ALA A 188 -4.12 9.55 5.35
N GLY A 189 -4.48 9.70 4.07
CA GLY A 189 -3.74 10.48 3.08
C GLY A 189 -3.06 9.67 1.96
N ALA A 190 -3.28 8.36 1.86
CA ALA A 190 -2.75 7.56 0.77
C ALA A 190 -3.37 7.99 -0.58
N LYS A 191 -2.53 8.38 -1.55
CA LYS A 191 -2.99 8.79 -2.90
C LYS A 191 -3.38 7.61 -3.81
N LEU A 192 -3.00 6.40 -3.41
CA LEU A 192 -3.10 5.13 -4.15
C LEU A 192 -2.95 3.99 -3.14
N VAL A 193 -3.73 2.91 -3.26
CA VAL A 193 -3.65 1.73 -2.37
C VAL A 193 -3.36 0.45 -3.16
N LYS A 194 -2.63 -0.51 -2.56
CA LYS A 194 -2.30 -1.81 -3.15
C LYS A 194 -3.28 -2.87 -2.64
N VAL A 195 -4.20 -3.32 -3.48
CA VAL A 195 -5.09 -4.46 -3.15
C VAL A 195 -4.28 -5.74 -3.23
N TYR A 196 -4.08 -6.39 -2.09
CA TYR A 196 -3.18 -7.53 -1.94
C TYR A 196 -3.72 -8.51 -0.87
N PRO A 197 -3.65 -9.84 -1.08
CA PRO A 197 -3.23 -10.55 -2.29
C PRO A 197 -4.41 -10.79 -3.26
N VAL A 198 -4.54 -9.97 -4.31
CA VAL A 198 -5.80 -9.82 -5.09
C VAL A 198 -6.33 -11.13 -5.67
N SER A 199 -5.47 -11.99 -6.22
CA SER A 199 -5.92 -13.21 -6.90
C SER A 199 -6.56 -14.22 -5.94
N ALA A 200 -6.13 -14.24 -4.67
CA ALA A 200 -6.75 -15.07 -3.63
C ALA A 200 -8.11 -14.52 -3.13
N LEU A 201 -8.42 -13.26 -3.45
CA LEU A 201 -9.64 -12.56 -3.03
C LEU A 201 -10.73 -12.57 -4.12
N GLY A 202 -10.49 -13.25 -5.25
CA GLY A 202 -11.36 -13.20 -6.43
C GLY A 202 -10.91 -12.22 -7.51
N GLY A 203 -9.64 -11.81 -7.52
CA GLY A 203 -8.97 -11.18 -8.66
C GLY A 203 -9.71 -9.98 -9.26
N VAL A 204 -9.98 -10.07 -10.56
CA VAL A 204 -10.65 -9.03 -11.37
C VAL A 204 -12.05 -8.70 -10.81
N GLN A 205 -12.79 -9.72 -10.38
CA GLN A 205 -14.12 -9.55 -9.80
C GLN A 205 -14.06 -8.81 -8.46
N TYR A 206 -12.99 -9.02 -7.67
CA TYR A 206 -12.79 -8.31 -6.40
C TYR A 206 -12.51 -6.82 -6.62
N ILE A 207 -11.65 -6.47 -7.59
CA ILE A 207 -11.41 -5.07 -7.98
C ILE A 207 -12.71 -4.42 -8.47
N SER A 208 -13.47 -5.09 -9.33
CA SER A 208 -14.78 -4.60 -9.81
C SER A 208 -15.78 -4.36 -8.66
N ALA A 209 -15.81 -5.24 -7.66
CA ALA A 209 -16.65 -5.11 -6.48
C ALA A 209 -16.24 -3.91 -5.60
N LEU A 210 -14.94 -3.71 -5.36
CA LEU A 210 -14.39 -2.57 -4.61
C LEU A 210 -14.57 -1.24 -5.34
N ARG A 211 -14.55 -1.25 -6.68
CA ARG A 211 -14.69 -0.04 -7.51
C ARG A 211 -16.05 0.63 -7.36
N LYS A 212 -17.12 -0.15 -7.08
CA LYS A 212 -18.50 0.33 -6.93
C LYS A 212 -18.69 1.32 -5.76
N PRO A 213 -18.31 1.01 -4.50
CA PRO A 213 -18.38 1.97 -3.40
C PRO A 213 -17.25 3.02 -3.42
N PHE A 214 -16.11 2.74 -4.08
CA PHE A 214 -14.94 3.62 -4.08
C PHE A 214 -14.52 4.13 -5.47
N PRO A 215 -15.41 4.79 -6.24
CA PRO A 215 -15.11 5.27 -7.59
C PRO A 215 -14.09 6.43 -7.64
N HIS A 216 -13.70 6.99 -6.49
CA HIS A 216 -12.69 8.05 -6.38
C HIS A 216 -11.33 7.56 -5.82
N ILE A 217 -11.25 6.35 -5.26
CA ILE A 217 -10.01 5.82 -4.67
C ILE A 217 -9.21 5.08 -5.75
N PRO A 218 -7.97 5.50 -6.05
CA PRO A 218 -7.09 4.78 -6.97
C PRO A 218 -6.58 3.49 -6.34
N MET A 219 -6.61 2.38 -7.07
CA MET A 219 -6.20 1.05 -6.60
C MET A 219 -5.20 0.40 -7.55
N VAL A 220 -4.20 -0.29 -7.01
CA VAL A 220 -3.29 -1.18 -7.73
C VAL A 220 -3.65 -2.63 -7.39
N ALA A 221 -3.88 -3.48 -8.38
CA ALA A 221 -4.07 -4.91 -8.14
C ALA A 221 -2.71 -5.62 -8.03
N SER A 222 -2.51 -6.52 -7.07
CA SER A 222 -1.20 -7.17 -6.85
C SER A 222 -1.30 -8.61 -6.37
N GLN A 223 -0.32 -9.43 -6.77
CA GLN A 223 -0.16 -10.88 -6.51
C GLN A 223 -1.03 -11.76 -7.42
N GLY A 224 -0.37 -12.63 -8.20
CA GLY A 224 -1.00 -13.66 -9.05
C GLY A 224 -1.50 -13.17 -10.41
N ILE A 225 -1.01 -12.02 -10.90
CA ILE A 225 -1.44 -11.40 -12.17
C ILE A 225 -0.51 -11.83 -13.30
N THR A 226 -1.08 -12.22 -14.44
CA THR A 226 -0.37 -12.55 -15.70
C THR A 226 -0.32 -11.34 -16.63
N ILE A 227 0.51 -11.39 -17.68
CA ILE A 227 0.57 -10.32 -18.70
C ILE A 227 -0.77 -10.22 -19.44
N ASP A 228 -1.29 -11.36 -19.86
CA ASP A 228 -2.58 -11.53 -20.56
C ASP A 228 -3.81 -11.06 -19.75
N SER A 229 -3.73 -10.94 -18.42
CA SER A 229 -4.83 -10.40 -17.58
C SER A 229 -4.71 -8.91 -17.24
N ILE A 230 -3.67 -8.19 -17.70
CA ILE A 230 -3.48 -6.75 -17.46
C ILE A 230 -4.74 -5.93 -17.85
N GLY A 231 -5.28 -6.19 -19.04
CA GLY A 231 -6.44 -5.49 -19.58
C GLY A 231 -7.71 -5.66 -18.76
N ASP A 232 -7.96 -6.87 -18.25
CA ASP A 232 -9.13 -7.18 -17.42
C ASP A 232 -9.13 -6.39 -16.12
N TYR A 233 -7.99 -6.36 -15.41
CA TYR A 233 -7.86 -5.59 -14.17
C TYR A 233 -8.04 -4.08 -14.40
N ILE A 234 -7.43 -3.53 -15.46
CA ILE A 234 -7.50 -2.09 -15.77
C ILE A 234 -8.91 -1.69 -16.22
N SER A 235 -9.59 -2.52 -17.02
CA SER A 235 -10.97 -2.27 -17.46
C SER A 235 -11.97 -2.27 -16.30
N GLN A 236 -11.74 -3.11 -15.27
CA GLN A 236 -12.54 -3.12 -14.04
C GLN A 236 -12.17 -2.01 -13.04
N GLY A 237 -11.30 -1.08 -13.41
CA GLY A 237 -11.01 0.14 -12.64
C GLY A 237 -9.74 0.10 -11.80
N ALA A 238 -8.85 -0.88 -11.98
CA ALA A 238 -7.49 -0.76 -11.48
C ALA A 238 -6.79 0.43 -12.16
N SER A 239 -6.02 1.18 -11.36
CA SER A 239 -5.13 2.23 -11.88
C SER A 239 -3.94 1.61 -12.60
N SER A 240 -3.41 0.52 -12.05
CA SER A 240 -2.38 -0.35 -12.61
C SER A 240 -2.42 -1.74 -11.98
N VAL A 241 -1.59 -2.67 -12.48
CA VAL A 241 -1.31 -3.98 -11.87
C VAL A 241 0.15 -4.10 -11.44
N VAL A 242 0.45 -4.97 -10.47
CA VAL A 242 1.83 -5.38 -10.12
C VAL A 242 2.14 -6.74 -10.74
N LEU A 243 3.22 -6.80 -11.52
CA LEU A 243 3.74 -8.01 -12.16
C LEU A 243 5.10 -8.37 -11.57
N SER A 244 5.23 -9.59 -11.02
CA SER A 244 6.48 -10.09 -10.43
C SER A 244 7.01 -11.25 -11.29
N ASP A 245 6.77 -12.51 -10.89
CA ASP A 245 7.11 -13.73 -11.64
C ASP A 245 6.72 -13.71 -13.13
N ALA A 246 5.70 -12.94 -13.52
CA ALA A 246 5.27 -12.80 -14.93
C ALA A 246 6.25 -12.00 -15.82
N ILE A 247 7.13 -11.19 -15.23
CA ILE A 247 8.23 -10.49 -15.91
C ILE A 247 9.57 -11.11 -15.50
N PHE A 248 9.76 -11.30 -14.20
CA PHE A 248 10.95 -11.85 -13.60
C PHE A 248 10.77 -13.35 -13.38
N ASP A 249 10.65 -14.10 -14.48
CA ASP A 249 10.51 -15.55 -14.43
C ASP A 249 11.66 -16.17 -13.62
N LYS A 250 11.31 -17.07 -12.70
CA LYS A 250 12.27 -17.64 -11.74
C LYS A 250 13.37 -18.42 -12.43
N LYS A 251 13.02 -19.21 -13.45
CA LYS A 251 14.00 -19.97 -14.23
C LYS A 251 14.90 -19.03 -15.03
N ALA A 252 14.36 -17.95 -15.60
CA ALA A 252 15.15 -16.93 -16.27
C ALA A 252 16.13 -16.23 -15.32
N LEU A 253 15.71 -15.86 -14.10
CA LEU A 253 16.59 -15.30 -13.06
C LEU A 253 17.69 -16.29 -12.65
N ASP A 254 17.33 -17.54 -12.34
CA ASP A 254 18.27 -18.58 -11.91
C ASP A 254 19.28 -18.96 -13.01
N GLN A 255 18.89 -18.83 -14.28
CA GLN A 255 19.75 -19.07 -15.45
C GLN A 255 20.42 -17.79 -15.99
N GLN A 256 20.21 -16.63 -15.36
CA GLN A 256 20.68 -15.30 -15.83
C GLN A 256 20.29 -15.01 -17.30
N ASN A 257 19.14 -15.53 -17.73
CA ASN A 257 18.58 -15.34 -19.07
C ASN A 257 17.82 -14.00 -19.14
N PHE A 258 18.58 -12.91 -19.15
CA PHE A 258 18.05 -11.56 -19.18
C PHE A 258 17.30 -11.22 -20.48
N ASP A 259 17.60 -11.90 -21.59
CA ASP A 259 16.82 -11.81 -22.83
C ASP A 259 15.35 -12.20 -22.63
N THR A 260 15.10 -13.27 -21.86
CA THR A 260 13.72 -13.69 -21.53
C THR A 260 13.00 -12.62 -20.70
N ILE A 261 13.69 -12.02 -19.73
CA ILE A 261 13.15 -10.93 -18.90
C ILE A 261 12.84 -9.69 -19.77
N TYR A 262 13.71 -9.35 -20.72
CA TYR A 262 13.47 -8.30 -21.70
C TYR A 262 12.21 -8.55 -22.53
N GLN A 263 12.02 -9.77 -23.07
CA GLN A 263 10.84 -10.08 -23.89
C GLN A 263 9.55 -10.05 -23.06
N LEU A 264 9.55 -10.62 -21.85
CA LEU A 264 8.39 -10.59 -20.95
C LEU A 264 8.05 -9.14 -20.53
N ALA A 265 9.06 -8.34 -20.19
CA ALA A 265 8.90 -6.93 -19.89
C ALA A 265 8.31 -6.12 -21.07
N ARG A 266 8.71 -6.46 -22.31
CA ARG A 266 8.20 -5.82 -23.53
C ARG A 266 6.75 -6.17 -23.81
N LEU A 267 6.38 -7.44 -23.64
CA LEU A 267 4.97 -7.87 -23.75
C LEU A 267 4.11 -7.21 -22.68
N ALA A 268 4.60 -7.16 -21.42
CA ALA A 268 3.92 -6.48 -20.32
C ALA A 268 3.72 -4.98 -20.59
N ALA A 269 4.74 -4.28 -21.09
CA ALA A 269 4.65 -2.85 -21.42
C ALA A 269 3.60 -2.57 -22.51
N LEU A 270 3.62 -3.34 -23.61
CA LEU A 270 2.65 -3.20 -24.71
C LEU A 270 1.21 -3.42 -24.24
N GLN A 271 0.98 -4.45 -23.40
CA GLN A 271 -0.35 -4.72 -22.83
C GLN A 271 -0.79 -3.66 -21.81
N GLY A 272 0.16 -3.09 -21.05
CA GLY A 272 -0.09 -1.94 -20.16
C GLY A 272 -0.55 -0.70 -20.92
N ASP A 273 0.18 -0.34 -21.98
CA ASP A 273 -0.15 0.80 -22.84
C ASP A 273 -1.51 0.62 -23.53
N GLU A 274 -1.77 -0.54 -24.15
CA GLU A 274 -3.04 -0.87 -24.82
C GLU A 274 -4.24 -0.78 -23.85
N ALA A 275 -4.10 -1.30 -22.64
CA ALA A 275 -5.14 -1.26 -21.62
C ALA A 275 -5.39 0.17 -21.11
N VAL A 276 -4.33 0.97 -20.90
CA VAL A 276 -4.45 2.38 -20.48
C VAL A 276 -5.08 3.24 -21.58
N GLU A 277 -4.72 3.04 -22.85
CA GLU A 277 -5.36 3.71 -23.98
C GLU A 277 -6.84 3.35 -24.08
N SER A 278 -7.17 2.06 -23.98
CA SER A 278 -8.56 1.59 -24.05
C SER A 278 -9.41 2.19 -22.94
N ARG A 279 -8.88 2.30 -21.72
CA ARG A 279 -9.53 3.02 -20.61
C ARG A 279 -9.78 4.50 -20.95
N ARG A 280 -8.82 5.20 -21.57
CA ARG A 280 -8.95 6.61 -21.98
C ARG A 280 -9.93 6.86 -23.13
N ARG A 281 -10.34 5.83 -23.89
CA ARG A 281 -11.36 5.95 -24.96
C ARG A 281 -12.80 5.81 -24.45
N VAL A 282 -12.98 5.28 -23.23
CA VAL A 282 -14.29 4.91 -22.65
C VAL A 282 -14.74 5.89 -21.55
N TRP A 283 -13.85 6.77 -21.08
CA TRP A 283 -14.03 7.68 -19.93
C TRP A 283 -13.76 9.13 -20.33
#